data_AF-A0A1S9GZP6-F1
#
_entry.id   AF-A0A1S9GZP6-F1
#
_cell.length_a   1.000
_cell.length_b   1.000
_cell.length_c   1.000
_cell.angle_alpha   90.00
_cell.angle_beta   90.00
_cell.angle_gamma   90.00
#
_symmetry.space_group_name_H-M   'P 1'
#
loop_
_entity.id
_entity.type
_entity.pdbx_description
1 polymer ?
#
loop_
_entity_poly.entity_id
_entity_poly.type
_entity_poly.pdbx_seq_one_letter_code
_entity_poly.pdbx_strand_id
1 'polypeptide(L)'
;MSLLKTIDTNPSFAPRESGPLPERLISGNPAFKTWAQDVARGETVHSGVWEATPGETRSIKGETFEFCHILSGLIELTPEGGEPVVYKAGDSFVMKPGFVGVWKTIETVRKIYVTVS
;
A
#
# COMPACT_ATOMS: atom_id res chain seq x y z
N MET A 1 -11.96 19.64 -17.51
CA MET A 1 -11.56 19.07 -16.20
C MET A 1 -10.14 19.53 -15.88
N SER A 2 -9.80 19.73 -14.62
CA SER A 2 -8.43 20.06 -14.21
C SER A 2 -7.48 18.90 -14.54
N LEU A 3 -6.30 19.21 -15.10
CA LEU A 3 -5.19 18.25 -15.24
C LEU A 3 -4.33 18.15 -13.97
N LEU A 4 -4.65 18.96 -12.96
CA LEU A 4 -4.07 18.90 -11.63
C LEU A 4 -5.03 18.17 -10.70
N LYS A 5 -4.53 17.09 -10.08
CA LYS A 5 -5.22 16.33 -9.05
C LYS A 5 -4.47 16.44 -7.73
N THR A 6 -5.13 16.98 -6.72
CA THR A 6 -4.65 16.92 -5.33
C THR A 6 -5.09 15.59 -4.72
N ILE A 7 -4.17 14.90 -4.03
CA ILE A 7 -4.49 13.73 -3.22
C ILE A 7 -4.93 14.22 -1.83
N ASP A 8 -6.18 13.93 -1.48
CA ASP A 8 -6.68 14.13 -0.11
C ASP A 8 -6.17 13.00 0.80
N THR A 9 -5.35 13.32 1.80
CA THR A 9 -4.77 12.32 2.70
C THR A 9 -5.77 11.81 3.75
N ASN A 10 -6.93 12.44 3.87
CA ASN A 10 -8.01 12.02 4.77
C ASN A 10 -9.40 12.16 4.13
N PRO A 11 -9.71 11.34 3.10
CA PRO A 11 -10.96 11.48 2.36
C PRO A 11 -12.18 11.22 3.22
N SER A 12 -13.22 12.04 3.05
CA SER A 12 -14.48 11.92 3.79
C SER A 12 -15.45 10.89 3.20
N PHE A 13 -15.18 10.38 2.00
CA PHE A 13 -16.02 9.36 1.35
C PHE A 13 -15.67 7.95 1.85
N ALA A 14 -16.60 7.01 1.70
CA ALA A 14 -16.41 5.65 2.16
C ALA A 14 -15.29 4.93 1.39
N PRO A 15 -14.35 4.24 2.07
CA PRO A 15 -13.35 3.43 1.40
C PRO A 15 -13.96 2.17 0.80
N ARG A 16 -13.23 1.56 -0.15
CA ARG A 16 -13.38 0.13 -0.40
C ARG A 16 -12.70 -0.64 0.74
N GLU A 17 -13.48 -1.44 1.45
CA GLU A 17 -12.98 -2.34 2.48
C GLU A 17 -12.61 -3.70 1.90
N SER A 18 -11.53 -4.29 2.40
CA SER A 18 -11.06 -5.61 2.01
C SER A 18 -10.17 -6.21 3.09
N GLY A 19 -9.80 -7.48 2.96
CA GLY A 19 -8.76 -8.12 3.75
C GLY A 19 -7.67 -8.70 2.84
N PRO A 20 -6.62 -9.29 3.43
CA PRO A 20 -5.66 -10.08 2.66
C PRO A 20 -6.36 -11.28 2.03
N LEU A 21 -5.89 -11.66 0.84
CA LEU A 21 -6.25 -12.96 0.28
C LEU A 21 -5.76 -14.07 1.21
N PRO A 22 -6.51 -15.17 1.42
CA PRO A 22 -6.14 -16.22 2.36
C PRO A 22 -4.73 -16.77 2.15
N GLU A 23 -4.30 -16.93 0.90
CA GLU A 23 -2.97 -17.42 0.53
C GLU A 23 -1.83 -16.41 0.76
N ARG A 24 -2.18 -15.13 1.03
CA ARG A 24 -1.23 -14.07 1.36
C ARG A 24 -1.22 -13.74 2.84
N LEU A 25 -2.16 -14.21 3.65
CA LEU A 25 -2.16 -13.97 5.10
C LEU A 25 -1.08 -14.85 5.77
N ILE A 26 -0.23 -14.22 6.59
CA ILE A 26 0.78 -14.93 7.38
C ILE A 26 0.35 -14.96 8.85
N SER A 27 -0.07 -13.82 9.41
CA SER A 27 -0.50 -13.73 10.81
C SER A 27 -1.44 -12.55 11.06
N GLY A 28 -2.25 -12.66 12.11
CA GLY A 28 -3.23 -11.64 12.51
C GLY A 28 -4.52 -11.67 11.70
N ASN A 29 -5.26 -10.56 11.73
CA ASN A 29 -6.48 -10.36 10.96
C ASN A 29 -6.56 -8.90 10.47
N PRO A 30 -5.64 -8.48 9.57
CA PRO A 30 -5.59 -7.09 9.16
C PRO A 30 -6.78 -6.75 8.25
N ALA A 31 -7.40 -5.60 8.51
CA ALA A 31 -8.42 -5.01 7.66
C ALA A 31 -7.80 -3.90 6.82
N PHE A 32 -8.16 -3.84 5.54
CA PHE A 32 -7.65 -2.86 4.58
C PHE A 32 -8.75 -1.90 4.13
N LYS A 33 -8.38 -0.63 3.97
CA LYS A 33 -9.23 0.42 3.41
C LYS A 33 -8.51 1.09 2.26
N THR A 34 -9.20 1.24 1.12
CA THR A 34 -8.67 1.92 -0.06
C THR A 34 -9.58 3.07 -0.47
N TRP A 35 -9.05 4.28 -0.52
CA TRP A 35 -9.68 5.45 -1.12
C TRP A 35 -8.97 5.76 -2.45
N ALA A 36 -9.46 5.15 -3.53
CA ALA A 36 -8.98 5.48 -4.88
C ALA A 36 -9.42 6.90 -5.24
N GLN A 37 -8.48 7.72 -5.75
CA GLN A 37 -8.74 9.13 -6.04
C GLN A 37 -8.51 9.52 -7.48
N ASP A 38 -7.68 8.77 -8.21
CA ASP A 38 -7.43 9.02 -9.62
C ASP A 38 -7.07 7.75 -10.38
N VAL A 39 -7.42 7.74 -11.66
CA VAL A 39 -7.09 6.69 -12.63
C VAL A 39 -6.69 7.34 -13.95
N ALA A 40 -5.58 6.89 -14.54
CA ALA A 40 -5.03 7.45 -15.76
C ALA A 40 -4.46 6.37 -16.69
N ARG A 41 -4.07 6.80 -17.91
CA ARG A 41 -3.38 5.96 -18.90
C ARG A 41 -4.11 4.65 -19.23
N GLY A 42 -5.41 4.73 -19.50
CA GLY A 42 -6.20 3.54 -19.81
C GLY A 42 -6.26 2.55 -18.64
N GLU A 43 -6.43 3.07 -17.42
CA GLU A 43 -6.55 2.29 -16.18
C GLU A 43 -5.29 1.54 -15.75
N THR A 44 -4.13 1.90 -16.29
CA THR A 44 -2.83 1.33 -15.86
C THR A 44 -2.22 2.07 -14.69
N VAL A 45 -2.57 3.34 -14.47
CA VAL A 45 -2.05 4.16 -13.38
C VAL A 45 -3.18 4.46 -12.40
N HIS A 46 -3.01 4.06 -11.14
CA HIS A 46 -3.96 4.35 -10.06
C HIS A 46 -3.25 5.08 -8.94
N SER A 47 -3.92 6.05 -8.33
CA SER A 47 -3.41 6.72 -7.14
C SER A 47 -4.51 6.97 -6.12
N GLY A 48 -4.10 7.04 -4.85
CA GLY A 48 -5.03 7.23 -3.75
C GLY A 48 -4.38 7.04 -2.39
N VAL A 49 -5.23 6.79 -1.40
CA VAL A 49 -4.82 6.51 -0.02
C VAL A 49 -5.21 5.09 0.34
N TRP A 50 -4.32 4.40 1.04
CA TRP A 50 -4.56 3.07 1.57
C TRP A 50 -4.22 3.02 3.06
N GLU A 51 -4.99 2.24 3.81
CA GLU A 51 -4.79 2.01 5.23
C GLU A 51 -4.91 0.52 5.56
N ALA A 52 -4.12 0.06 6.53
CA ALA A 52 -4.23 -1.28 7.10
C ALA A 52 -4.02 -1.32 8.60
N THR A 53 -4.79 -2.15 9.28
CA THR A 53 -4.58 -2.50 10.69
C THR A 53 -3.45 -3.53 10.86
N PRO A 54 -2.94 -3.75 12.09
CA PRO A 54 -1.83 -4.66 12.34
C PRO A 54 -2.07 -6.10 11.85
N GLY A 55 -1.00 -6.70 11.33
CA GLY A 55 -1.00 -8.05 10.76
C GLY A 55 0.18 -8.25 9.80
N GLU A 56 0.40 -9.49 9.37
CA GLU A 56 1.49 -9.88 8.48
C GLU A 56 0.96 -10.54 7.22
N THR A 57 1.46 -10.11 6.07
CA THR A 57 1.05 -10.62 4.76
C THR A 57 2.22 -10.81 3.81
N ARG A 58 2.09 -11.74 2.86
CA ARG A 58 3.00 -11.89 1.74
C ARG A 58 2.66 -10.83 0.68
N SER A 59 3.59 -9.93 0.42
CA SER A 59 3.51 -8.95 -0.65
C SER A 59 4.12 -9.54 -1.92
N ILE A 60 3.32 -9.64 -2.98
CA ILE A 60 3.72 -10.14 -4.30
C ILE A 60 3.26 -9.10 -5.31
N LYS A 61 4.21 -8.47 -6.01
CA LYS A 61 3.91 -7.40 -6.98
C LYS A 61 3.66 -7.91 -8.40
N GLY A 62 4.17 -9.08 -8.79
CA GLY A 62 4.04 -9.53 -10.17
C GLY A 62 4.61 -8.47 -11.13
N GLU A 63 3.81 -8.01 -12.08
CA GLU A 63 4.20 -6.94 -13.02
C GLU A 63 3.97 -5.52 -12.48
N THR A 64 3.33 -5.38 -11.32
CA THR A 64 2.96 -4.07 -10.77
C THR A 64 4.17 -3.35 -10.15
N PHE A 65 4.36 -2.09 -10.53
CA PHE A 65 5.16 -1.12 -9.81
C PHE A 65 4.29 -0.41 -8.77
N GLU A 66 4.77 -0.23 -7.54
CA GLU A 66 4.04 0.52 -6.51
C GLU A 66 4.98 1.47 -5.76
N PHE A 67 4.72 2.77 -5.88
CA PHE A 67 5.29 3.79 -5.00
C PHE A 67 4.40 3.94 -3.76
N CYS A 68 5.04 4.08 -2.60
CA CYS A 68 4.40 4.31 -1.31
C CYS A 68 5.04 5.51 -0.60
N HIS A 69 4.20 6.36 -0.01
CA HIS A 69 4.61 7.38 0.96
C HIS A 69 3.81 7.20 2.25
N ILE A 70 4.48 6.94 3.37
CA ILE A 70 3.82 6.67 4.65
C ILE A 70 3.37 8.00 5.28
N LEU A 71 2.08 8.11 5.54
CA LEU A 71 1.46 9.27 6.21
C LEU A 71 1.48 9.10 7.74
N SER A 72 1.21 7.89 8.22
CA SER A 72 1.20 7.55 9.64
C SER A 72 1.40 6.04 9.86
N GLY A 73 1.76 5.67 11.08
CA GLY A 73 1.97 4.29 11.50
C GLY A 73 3.40 3.79 11.24
N LEU A 74 3.56 2.47 11.37
CA LEU A 74 4.83 1.79 11.36
C LEU A 74 4.71 0.43 10.68
N ILE A 75 5.55 0.18 9.68
CA ILE A 75 5.65 -1.09 8.98
C ILE A 75 7.08 -1.59 8.96
N GLU A 76 7.22 -2.90 8.75
CA GLU A 76 8.47 -3.54 8.37
C GLU A 76 8.23 -4.32 7.07
N LEU A 77 9.13 -4.15 6.11
CA LEU A 77 9.15 -4.86 4.84
C LEU A 77 10.41 -5.70 4.74
N THR A 78 10.23 -7.00 4.58
CA THR A 78 11.33 -7.97 4.45
C THR A 78 11.30 -8.56 3.04
N PRO A 79 12.18 -8.14 2.13
CA PRO A 79 12.30 -8.75 0.81
C PRO A 79 12.69 -10.23 0.91
N GLU A 80 12.27 -11.05 -0.04
CA GLU A 80 12.70 -12.45 -0.09
C GLU A 80 14.23 -12.54 -0.26
N GLY A 81 14.90 -13.20 0.69
CA GLY A 81 16.36 -13.29 0.73
C GLY A 81 17.08 -11.99 1.13
N GLY A 82 16.34 -10.97 1.57
CA GLY A 82 16.89 -9.69 2.03
C GLY A 82 16.65 -9.44 3.53
N GLU A 83 17.24 -8.35 4.01
CA GLU A 83 17.07 -7.89 5.39
C GLU A 83 15.78 -7.05 5.55
N PRO A 84 15.15 -7.07 6.74
CA PRO A 84 13.99 -6.22 7.04
C PRO A 84 14.34 -4.74 6.97
N VAL A 85 13.42 -3.94 6.44
CA VAL A 85 13.49 -2.48 6.38
C VAL A 85 12.24 -1.88 7.02
N VAL A 86 12.43 -0.97 7.97
CA VAL A 86 11.35 -0.31 8.69
C VAL A 86 11.00 1.02 8.00
N TYR A 87 9.71 1.29 7.84
CA TYR A 87 9.20 2.56 7.32
C TYR A 87 8.14 3.15 8.25
N LYS A 88 8.21 4.46 8.48
CA LYS A 88 7.31 5.25 9.32
C LYS A 88 6.88 6.53 8.61
N ALA A 89 6.05 7.35 9.26
CA ALA A 89 5.57 8.63 8.74
C ALA A 89 6.70 9.49 8.15
N GLY A 90 6.51 9.94 6.90
CA GLY A 90 7.48 10.71 6.13
C GLY A 90 8.36 9.87 5.20
N ASP A 91 8.50 8.57 5.45
CA ASP A 91 9.31 7.70 4.62
C ASP A 91 8.60 7.33 3.32
N SER A 92 9.40 7.06 2.28
CA SER A 92 8.89 6.69 0.96
C SER A 92 9.71 5.56 0.36
N PHE A 93 9.05 4.67 -0.37
CA PHE A 93 9.72 3.53 -0.99
C PHE A 93 8.95 3.05 -2.23
N VAL A 94 9.60 2.18 -2.99
CA VAL A 94 9.06 1.57 -4.19
C VAL A 94 9.19 0.06 -4.09
N MET A 95 8.09 -0.65 -4.31
CA MET A 95 8.12 -2.07 -4.64
C MET A 95 8.05 -2.20 -6.17
N LYS A 96 9.12 -2.69 -6.77
CA LYS A 96 9.24 -2.85 -8.23
C LYS A 96 8.49 -4.11 -8.71
N PRO A 97 8.22 -4.21 -10.03
CA PRO A 97 7.83 -5.48 -10.63
C PRO A 97 8.80 -6.59 -10.23
N GLY A 98 8.26 -7.76 -9.90
CA GLY A 98 8.99 -8.92 -9.38
C GLY A 98 9.22 -8.92 -7.87
N PHE A 99 8.85 -7.86 -7.13
CA PHE A 99 9.00 -7.86 -5.68
C PHE A 99 8.17 -8.96 -5.02
N VAL A 100 8.83 -9.77 -4.19
CA VAL A 100 8.25 -10.73 -3.27
C VAL A 100 8.86 -10.50 -1.89
N GLY A 101 8.03 -10.48 -0.85
CA GLY A 101 8.49 -10.30 0.52
C GLY A 101 7.36 -10.37 1.55
N VAL A 102 7.70 -10.12 2.80
CA VAL A 102 6.75 -10.01 3.91
C VAL A 102 6.48 -8.54 4.20
N TRP A 103 5.21 -8.16 4.22
CA TRP A 103 4.73 -6.87 4.73
C TRP A 103 4.15 -7.08 6.12
N LYS A 104 4.81 -6.53 7.12
CA LYS A 104 4.36 -6.52 8.51
C LYS A 104 3.88 -5.14 8.91
N THR A 105 2.58 -5.03 9.19
CA THR A 105 1.99 -3.83 9.77
C THR A 105 2.09 -3.93 11.29
N ILE A 106 2.93 -3.10 11.90
CA ILE A 106 3.19 -3.10 13.34
C ILE A 106 2.17 -2.20 14.05
N GLU A 107 1.96 -1.01 13.51
CA GLU A 107 0.92 -0.06 13.92
C GLU A 107 0.03 0.22 12.71
N THR A 108 -1.24 0.60 12.93
CA THR A 108 -2.15 0.96 11.81
C THR A 108 -1.47 1.96 10.89
N VAL A 109 -1.22 1.54 9.65
CA VAL A 109 -0.46 2.32 8.68
C VAL A 109 -1.42 2.98 7.71
N ARG A 110 -1.15 4.24 7.37
CA ARG A 110 -1.80 4.95 6.27
C ARG A 110 -0.75 5.43 5.30
N LYS A 111 -0.98 5.27 3.99
CA LYS A 111 -0.04 5.67 2.94
C LYS A 111 -0.75 6.28 1.74
N ILE A 112 -0.04 7.15 1.03
CA ILE A 112 -0.33 7.44 -0.37
C ILE A 112 0.27 6.31 -1.21
N TYR A 113 -0.48 5.83 -2.20
CA TYR A 113 0.04 4.89 -3.18
C TYR A 113 -0.07 5.44 -4.59
N VAL A 114 0.87 5.03 -5.44
CA VAL A 114 0.73 5.06 -6.90
C VAL A 114 1.10 3.68 -7.42
N THR A 115 0.18 3.02 -8.10
CA THR A 115 0.45 1.75 -8.78
C THR A 115 0.47 1.94 -10.28
N VAL A 116 1.41 1.26 -10.94
CA VAL A 116 1.47 1.12 -12.39
C VAL A 116 1.47 -0.38 -12.70
N SER A 117 0.48 -0.83 -13.44
CA SER A 117 0.30 -2.22 -13.86
C SER A 117 0.32 -2.36 -15.37
#